data_AF-A0A5A7ZI03-F1
#
_entry.id   AF-A0A5A7ZI03-F1
#
_cell.length_a   1.000
_cell.length_b   1.000
_cell.length_c   1.000
_cell.angle_alpha   90.00
_cell.angle_beta   90.00
_cell.angle_gamma   90.00
#
_symmetry.space_group_name_H-M   'P 1'
#
loop_
_entity.id
_entity.type
_entity.pdbx_description
1 polymer ?
#
loop_
_entity_poly.entity_id
_entity_poly.type
_entity_poly.pdbx_seq_one_letter_code
_entity_poly.pdbx_strand_id
1 'polypeptide(L)'
;MGLVTGGAARSLALAACLVTAAPASGTGGGRRLAALYLQDGRRELTGADLERFPGAGVLWCRRPDGIPQKAAAAWLIGNPSLVLMNAHNFRNRQLEVTRTVADCYFQIAGRNYAFVPDVLELGVEPEARRLHITDDWALLRLAEPAEARPQPIPDPPNLPTGDLTLPVTMVSPAGHENYRGQSSRESCAVRRIDPPSEGAIRRARHDCNDGYGGSGSGLFDEAGRLVAMQSASLSMNQRHAFDIEFHYGSALLIEGRLHEALKAQIRKSDSAVPPQGVPGESR
;
A
#
# COMPACT_ATOMS: atom_id res chain seq x y z
N MET A 1 -96.11 6.89 4.54
CA MET A 1 -96.97 5.84 3.98
C MET A 1 -96.28 5.30 2.73
N GLY A 2 -96.03 3.98 2.66
CA GLY A 2 -95.65 3.24 1.44
C GLY A 2 -94.17 3.38 1.03
N LEU A 3 -93.35 2.33 1.14
CA LEU A 3 -93.22 1.14 0.28
C LEU A 3 -92.30 1.34 -0.94
N VAL A 4 -91.10 0.76 -0.81
CA VAL A 4 -90.39 -0.15 -1.74
C VAL A 4 -90.75 -0.05 -3.22
N THR A 5 -89.75 0.21 -4.08
CA THR A 5 -89.55 -0.56 -5.33
C THR A 5 -88.08 -0.53 -5.74
N GLY A 6 -87.57 -1.70 -6.14
CA GLY A 6 -86.20 -1.89 -6.62
C GLY A 6 -85.99 -1.44 -8.07
N GLY A 7 -84.72 -1.34 -8.46
CA GLY A 7 -84.33 -0.97 -9.81
C GLY A 7 -82.93 -1.48 -10.17
N ALA A 8 -82.94 -2.51 -11.03
CA ALA A 8 -82.02 -2.75 -12.14
C ALA A 8 -80.51 -2.92 -11.86
N ALA A 9 -80.08 -4.17 -12.07
CA ALA A 9 -78.72 -4.54 -12.40
C ALA A 9 -78.17 -3.72 -13.58
N ARG A 10 -76.94 -3.21 -13.43
CA ARG A 10 -76.06 -2.86 -14.54
C ARG A 10 -74.69 -3.46 -14.30
N SER A 11 -74.36 -4.41 -15.17
CA SER A 11 -73.07 -5.06 -15.31
C SER A 11 -71.96 -4.02 -15.51
N LEU A 12 -71.02 -3.96 -14.57
CA LEU A 12 -69.73 -3.30 -14.75
C LEU A 12 -68.74 -4.36 -15.21
N ALA A 13 -68.28 -4.22 -16.44
CA ALA A 13 -67.19 -4.99 -17.01
C ALA A 13 -65.92 -4.76 -16.17
N LEU A 14 -65.37 -5.84 -15.59
CA LEU A 14 -64.02 -5.83 -15.05
C LEU A 14 -63.03 -5.71 -16.21
N ALA A 15 -62.41 -4.53 -16.36
CA ALA A 15 -61.17 -4.40 -17.09
C ALA A 15 -60.05 -5.04 -16.24
N ALA A 16 -59.58 -6.22 -16.66
CA ALA A 16 -58.38 -6.83 -16.09
C ALA A 16 -57.16 -6.00 -16.51
N CYS A 17 -56.74 -5.06 -15.64
CA CYS A 17 -55.41 -4.46 -15.73
C CYS A 17 -54.38 -5.54 -15.42
N LEU A 18 -53.75 -6.07 -16.46
CA LEU A 18 -52.46 -6.77 -16.38
C LEU A 18 -51.43 -5.79 -15.82
N VAL A 19 -51.25 -5.82 -14.50
CA VAL A 19 -50.08 -5.20 -13.86
C VAL A 19 -48.88 -6.07 -14.24
N THR A 20 -48.16 -5.64 -15.27
CA THR A 20 -46.82 -6.14 -15.54
C THR A 20 -45.94 -5.68 -14.37
N ALA A 21 -45.54 -6.63 -13.52
CA ALA A 21 -44.55 -6.38 -12.49
C ALA A 21 -43.25 -5.97 -13.18
N ALA A 22 -42.98 -4.67 -13.24
CA ALA A 22 -41.66 -4.16 -13.59
C ALA A 22 -40.67 -4.75 -12.59
N PRO A 23 -39.53 -5.33 -13.03
CA PRO A 23 -38.52 -5.77 -12.11
C PRO A 23 -38.05 -4.52 -11.36
N ALA A 24 -38.22 -4.54 -10.03
CA ALA A 24 -37.60 -3.57 -9.15
C ALA A 24 -36.12 -3.59 -9.48
N SER A 25 -35.67 -2.54 -10.16
CA SER A 25 -34.26 -2.30 -10.42
C SER A 25 -33.65 -2.06 -9.05
N GLY A 26 -33.13 -3.14 -8.46
CA GLY A 26 -32.38 -3.08 -7.23
C GLY A 26 -31.25 -2.08 -7.45
N THR A 27 -31.32 -0.96 -6.74
CA THR A 27 -30.19 -0.07 -6.52
C THR A 27 -29.22 -0.79 -5.57
N GLY A 28 -28.68 -1.91 -6.03
CA GLY A 28 -27.43 -2.45 -5.53
C GLY A 28 -26.37 -1.43 -5.89
N GLY A 29 -26.07 -0.53 -4.97
CA GLY A 29 -24.95 0.39 -5.06
C GLY A 29 -23.69 -0.44 -5.25
N GLY A 30 -23.31 -0.67 -6.52
CA GLY A 30 -22.06 -1.29 -6.87
C GLY A 30 -20.96 -0.44 -6.26
N ARG A 31 -20.33 -0.96 -5.20
CA ARG A 31 -19.16 -0.36 -4.57
C ARG A 31 -18.15 -0.16 -5.69
N ARG A 32 -18.00 1.09 -6.16
CA ARG A 32 -17.14 1.43 -7.30
C ARG A 32 -15.73 0.94 -6.96
N LEU A 33 -15.25 -0.04 -7.71
CA LEU A 33 -13.91 -0.61 -7.53
C LEU A 33 -12.90 0.49 -7.86
N ALA A 34 -12.19 0.98 -6.84
CA ALA A 34 -11.16 2.00 -6.97
C ALA A 34 -9.92 1.41 -7.65
N ALA A 35 -9.99 1.23 -8.97
CA ALA A 35 -8.85 0.93 -9.83
C ALA A 35 -8.29 2.21 -10.46
N LEU A 36 -6.97 2.25 -10.59
CA LEU A 36 -6.30 3.30 -11.33
C LEU A 36 -6.53 3.11 -12.83
N TYR A 37 -6.38 1.88 -13.35
CA TYR A 37 -6.55 1.60 -14.79
C TYR A 37 -7.67 0.60 -15.10
N LEU A 38 -8.21 0.71 -16.32
CA LEU A 38 -9.29 -0.16 -16.82
C LEU A 38 -8.82 -1.61 -17.03
N GLN A 39 -7.60 -1.79 -17.51
CA GLN A 39 -6.99 -3.11 -17.61
C GLN A 39 -6.36 -3.48 -16.27
N ASP A 40 -6.76 -4.63 -15.74
CA ASP A 40 -6.22 -5.16 -14.50
C ASP A 40 -5.33 -6.37 -14.83
N GLY A 41 -4.01 -6.15 -14.79
CA GLY A 41 -3.00 -7.18 -15.01
C GLY A 41 -2.60 -7.91 -13.73
N ARG A 42 -3.21 -7.58 -12.58
CA ARG A 42 -2.80 -8.09 -11.28
C ARG A 42 -3.08 -9.58 -11.13
N ARG A 43 -2.09 -10.27 -10.57
CA ARG A 43 -2.12 -11.69 -10.22
C ARG A 43 -1.82 -11.86 -8.74
N GLU A 44 -2.39 -12.88 -8.11
CA GLU A 44 -2.11 -13.19 -6.70
C GLU A 44 -0.61 -13.53 -6.54
N LEU A 45 -0.02 -13.18 -5.39
CA LEU A 45 1.33 -13.64 -5.07
C LEU A 45 1.35 -15.13 -4.81
N THR A 46 2.36 -15.79 -5.35
CA THR A 46 2.64 -17.21 -5.11
C THR A 46 3.82 -17.39 -4.15
N GLY A 47 4.06 -18.60 -3.66
CA GLY A 47 5.26 -18.91 -2.86
C GLY A 47 6.56 -18.54 -3.59
N ALA A 48 6.65 -18.82 -4.89
CA ALA A 48 7.80 -18.45 -5.70
C ALA A 48 7.99 -16.93 -5.82
N ASP A 49 6.90 -16.16 -5.81
CA ASP A 49 6.99 -14.70 -5.78
C ASP A 49 7.52 -14.20 -4.43
N LEU A 50 7.13 -14.82 -3.32
CA LEU A 50 7.65 -14.48 -1.98
C LEU A 50 9.14 -14.84 -1.81
N GLU A 51 9.60 -15.88 -2.49
CA GLU A 51 11.03 -16.20 -2.57
C GLU A 51 11.80 -15.16 -3.39
N ARG A 52 11.21 -14.69 -4.50
CA ARG A 52 11.80 -13.68 -5.38
C ARG A 52 11.80 -12.29 -4.75
N PHE A 53 10.78 -11.95 -3.97
CA PHE A 53 10.59 -10.65 -3.33
C PHE A 53 10.58 -10.83 -1.80
N PRO A 54 11.74 -11.13 -1.19
CA PRO A 54 11.82 -11.34 0.25
C PRO A 54 11.43 -10.07 1.01
N GLY A 55 11.10 -10.23 2.29
CA GLY A 55 10.70 -9.13 3.14
C GLY A 55 9.31 -8.54 2.87
N ALA A 56 8.58 -9.03 1.86
CA ALA A 56 7.20 -8.62 1.58
C ALA A 56 6.28 -8.97 2.76
N GLY A 57 5.76 -7.95 3.43
CA GLY A 57 4.85 -8.13 4.56
C GLY A 57 3.80 -7.03 4.63
N VAL A 58 3.03 -7.07 5.71
CA VAL A 58 1.80 -6.28 5.84
C VAL A 58 1.82 -5.55 7.18
N LEU A 59 1.58 -4.25 7.13
CA LEU A 59 1.27 -3.48 8.33
C LEU A 59 -0.19 -3.75 8.71
N TRP A 60 -0.40 -4.19 9.94
CA TRP A 60 -1.71 -4.27 10.56
C TRP A 60 -1.78 -3.28 11.70
N CYS A 61 -2.92 -2.59 11.84
CA CYS A 61 -3.18 -1.70 12.96
C CYS A 61 -4.56 -1.97 13.54
N ARG A 62 -4.71 -1.81 14.84
CA ARG A 62 -6.02 -1.91 15.50
C ARG A 62 -6.85 -0.67 15.19
N ARG A 63 -8.10 -0.89 14.85
CA ARG A 63 -9.14 0.15 14.82
C ARG A 63 -9.49 0.59 16.26
N PRO A 64 -10.23 1.70 16.44
CA PRO A 64 -10.70 2.12 17.76
C PRO A 64 -11.55 1.06 18.49
N ASP A 65 -12.20 0.17 17.75
CA ASP A 65 -12.97 -0.98 18.28
C ASP A 65 -12.07 -2.19 18.65
N GLY A 66 -10.74 -2.05 18.54
CA GLY A 66 -9.75 -3.09 18.84
C GLY A 66 -9.53 -4.11 17.72
N ILE A 67 -10.31 -4.07 16.64
CA ILE A 67 -10.23 -5.06 15.56
C ILE A 67 -9.02 -4.76 14.68
N PRO A 68 -8.12 -5.74 14.43
CA PRO A 68 -7.01 -5.58 13.50
C PRO A 68 -7.53 -5.31 12.08
N GLN A 69 -6.96 -4.28 11.46
CA GLN A 69 -7.21 -3.93 10.07
C GLN A 69 -5.90 -3.86 9.31
N LYS A 70 -5.93 -4.41 8.09
CA LYS A 70 -4.85 -4.29 7.13
C LYS A 70 -4.67 -2.82 6.75
N ALA A 71 -3.48 -2.27 6.99
CA ALA A 71 -3.21 -0.85 6.80
C ALA A 71 -2.47 -0.56 5.49
N ALA A 72 -1.35 -1.25 5.25
CA ALA A 72 -0.47 -1.00 4.12
C ALA A 72 0.46 -2.18 3.85
N ALA A 73 1.08 -2.19 2.68
CA ALA A 73 2.26 -3.01 2.43
C ALA A 73 3.46 -2.44 3.20
N ALA A 74 4.37 -3.33 3.60
CA ALA A 74 5.59 -2.97 4.33
C ALA A 74 6.71 -3.97 4.01
N TRP A 75 7.95 -3.55 4.20
CA TRP A 75 9.13 -4.29 3.79
C TRP A 75 10.10 -4.51 4.94
N LEU A 76 10.30 -5.76 5.34
CA LEU A 76 11.47 -6.14 6.13
C LEU A 76 12.70 -5.92 5.26
N ILE A 77 13.59 -4.99 5.62
CA ILE A 77 14.63 -4.49 4.72
C ILE A 77 15.99 -4.39 5.39
N GLY A 78 17.03 -4.85 4.71
CA GLY A 78 18.43 -4.79 5.14
C GLY A 78 18.79 -5.80 6.23
N ASN A 79 18.02 -5.86 7.32
CA ASN A 79 18.21 -6.81 8.41
C ASN A 79 16.85 -7.33 8.93
N PRO A 80 16.84 -8.39 9.75
CA PRO A 80 15.59 -9.01 10.18
C PRO A 80 14.79 -8.22 11.22
N SER A 81 15.19 -7.00 11.60
CA SER A 81 14.48 -6.18 12.59
C SER A 81 14.05 -4.83 12.06
N LEU A 82 14.36 -4.48 10.81
CA LEU A 82 14.08 -3.16 10.24
C LEU A 82 12.94 -3.25 9.22
N VAL A 83 11.92 -2.41 9.39
CA VAL A 83 10.76 -2.36 8.49
C VAL A 83 10.62 -0.98 7.85
N LEU A 84 10.55 -0.94 6.53
CA LEU A 84 10.26 0.23 5.71
C LEU A 84 8.78 0.24 5.29
N MET A 85 8.15 1.41 5.36
CA MET A 85 6.79 1.66 4.89
C MET A 85 6.58 3.17 4.65
N ASN A 86 5.39 3.59 4.21
CA ASN A 86 5.07 5.01 4.11
C ASN A 86 4.85 5.69 5.47
N ALA A 87 5.26 6.96 5.58
CA ALA A 87 5.02 7.79 6.75
C ALA A 87 3.54 8.10 6.97
N HIS A 88 2.75 8.18 5.89
CA HIS A 88 1.34 8.53 5.99
C HIS A 88 0.51 7.49 6.75
N ASN A 89 1.07 6.31 6.99
CA ASN A 89 0.49 5.34 7.92
C ASN A 89 0.37 5.93 9.33
N PHE A 90 1.29 6.80 9.77
CA PHE A 90 1.32 7.37 11.12
C PHE A 90 1.10 8.88 11.16
N ARG A 91 1.14 9.55 10.01
CA ARG A 91 0.99 11.00 9.88
C ARG A 91 -0.02 11.34 8.79
N ASN A 92 -0.85 12.36 8.97
CA ASN A 92 -1.64 12.89 7.86
C ASN A 92 -0.82 13.88 7.02
N ARG A 93 -1.45 14.49 6.02
CA ARG A 93 -0.81 15.49 5.15
C ARG A 93 -0.34 16.74 5.91
N GLN A 94 -0.92 17.02 7.08
CA GLN A 94 -0.60 18.12 7.98
C GLN A 94 0.41 17.70 9.08
N LEU A 95 0.95 16.48 8.99
CA LEU A 95 1.89 15.90 9.95
C LEU A 95 1.29 15.66 11.35
N GLU A 96 -0.03 15.64 11.47
CA GLU A 96 -0.71 15.24 12.70
C GLU A 96 -0.65 13.72 12.86
N VAL A 97 -0.51 13.25 14.10
CA VAL A 97 -0.50 11.81 14.42
C VAL A 97 -1.85 11.20 14.10
N THR A 98 -1.87 10.18 13.23
CA THR A 98 -3.11 9.48 12.85
C THR A 98 -3.30 8.15 13.59
N ARG A 99 -2.21 7.53 14.04
CA ARG A 99 -2.19 6.32 14.85
C ARG A 99 -0.87 6.20 15.59
N THR A 100 -0.85 5.39 16.65
CA THR A 100 0.37 5.09 17.41
C THR A 100 1.02 3.81 16.87
N VAL A 101 2.33 3.68 17.08
CA VAL A 101 3.08 2.46 16.71
C VAL A 101 2.63 1.26 17.55
N ALA A 102 2.32 1.49 18.83
CA ALA A 102 1.88 0.45 19.77
C ALA A 102 0.58 -0.25 19.35
N ASP A 103 -0.24 0.41 18.54
CA ASP A 103 -1.49 -0.14 17.99
C ASP A 103 -1.27 -1.00 16.74
N CYS A 104 -0.04 -1.10 16.26
CA CYS A 104 0.29 -1.77 15.01
C CYS A 104 1.29 -2.93 15.20
N TYR A 105 1.28 -3.86 14.26
CA TYR A 105 2.24 -4.95 14.15
C TYR A 105 2.57 -5.24 12.69
N PHE A 106 3.74 -5.83 12.46
CA PHE A 106 4.16 -6.31 11.15
C PHE A 106 3.83 -7.78 10.99
N GLN A 107 3.18 -8.15 9.90
CA GLN A 107 2.93 -9.55 9.56
C GLN A 107 3.77 -9.98 8.36
N ILE A 108 4.54 -11.03 8.51
CA ILE A 108 5.32 -11.64 7.43
C ILE A 108 5.40 -13.16 7.63
N ALA A 109 5.31 -13.92 6.53
CA ALA A 109 5.37 -15.39 6.55
C ALA A 109 4.40 -16.04 7.56
N GLY A 110 3.20 -15.46 7.73
CA GLY A 110 2.17 -15.97 8.65
C GLY A 110 2.41 -15.68 10.14
N ARG A 111 3.46 -14.91 10.49
CA ARG A 111 3.78 -14.53 11.88
C ARG A 111 3.60 -13.04 12.09
N ASN A 112 3.21 -12.67 13.31
CA ASN A 112 3.02 -11.28 13.73
C ASN A 112 4.21 -10.85 14.61
N TYR A 113 4.78 -9.69 14.33
CA TYR A 113 5.90 -9.11 15.06
C TYR A 113 5.52 -7.74 15.59
N ALA A 114 5.70 -7.54 16.89
CA ALA A 114 5.49 -6.24 17.52
C ALA A 114 6.60 -5.26 17.13
N PHE A 115 6.26 -3.97 17.06
CA PHE A 115 7.25 -2.91 16.95
C PHE A 115 7.73 -2.45 18.33
N VAL A 116 8.94 -1.87 18.39
CA VAL A 116 9.36 -1.06 19.53
C VAL A 116 8.55 0.25 19.51
N PRO A 117 7.69 0.54 20.51
CA PRO A 117 6.70 1.61 20.41
C PRO A 117 7.26 3.02 20.14
N ASP A 118 8.42 3.34 20.72
CA ASP A 118 9.00 4.69 20.66
C ASP A 118 10.00 4.87 19.51
N VAL A 119 10.19 3.85 18.65
CA VAL A 119 11.14 3.89 17.54
C VAL A 119 10.39 4.12 16.24
N LEU A 120 10.16 5.39 15.89
CA LEU A 120 9.62 5.81 14.60
C LEU A 120 10.55 6.86 13.98
N GLU A 121 11.27 6.50 12.93
CA GLU A 121 12.03 7.44 12.13
C GLU A 121 11.20 7.83 10.90
N LEU A 122 10.99 9.13 10.70
CA LEU A 122 10.23 9.68 9.58
C LEU A 122 11.17 10.35 8.59
N GLY A 123 10.80 10.29 7.31
CA GLY A 123 11.50 11.01 6.23
C GLY A 123 11.27 12.52 6.19
N VAL A 124 10.44 13.02 7.10
CA VAL A 124 10.01 14.41 7.16
C VAL A 124 11.09 15.25 7.83
N GLU A 125 11.44 16.39 7.21
CA GLU A 125 12.32 17.38 7.84
C GLU A 125 11.67 18.01 9.08
N PRO A 126 12.43 18.35 10.13
CA PRO A 126 11.87 18.89 11.37
C PRO A 126 10.98 20.13 11.18
N GLU A 127 11.30 20.98 10.21
CA GLU A 127 10.58 22.22 9.91
C GLU A 127 9.48 22.04 8.85
N ALA A 128 9.33 20.84 8.30
CA ALA A 128 8.30 20.58 7.30
C ALA A 128 6.90 20.81 7.89
N ARG A 129 6.02 21.44 7.10
CA ARG A 129 4.63 21.72 7.51
C ARG A 129 3.63 20.76 6.89
N ARG A 130 4.07 19.98 5.90
CA ARG A 130 3.23 19.04 5.16
C ARG A 130 4.04 17.83 4.74
N LEU A 131 3.37 16.69 4.65
CA LEU A 131 3.97 15.48 4.12
C LEU A 131 4.07 15.56 2.59
N HIS A 132 5.29 15.66 2.08
CA HIS A 132 5.56 15.55 0.65
C HIS A 132 5.79 14.09 0.26
N ILE A 133 5.52 13.73 -1.00
CA ILE A 133 5.62 12.35 -1.51
C ILE A 133 7.04 11.77 -1.33
N THR A 134 8.08 12.59 -1.48
CA THR A 134 9.48 12.17 -1.33
C THR A 134 9.88 11.91 0.12
N ASP A 135 9.08 12.40 1.06
CA ASP A 135 9.32 12.32 2.50
C ASP A 135 8.39 11.27 3.14
N ASP A 136 7.53 10.65 2.31
CA ASP A 136 6.52 9.68 2.72
C ASP A 136 7.11 8.29 2.92
N TRP A 137 8.13 8.23 3.78
CA TRP A 137 8.75 7.00 4.27
C TRP A 137 8.92 7.05 5.78
N ALA A 138 8.82 5.88 6.38
CA ALA A 138 9.04 5.64 7.79
C ALA A 138 9.85 4.37 7.99
N LEU A 139 10.73 4.38 8.98
CA LEU A 139 11.47 3.21 9.45
C LEU A 139 11.04 2.88 10.88
N LEU A 140 10.73 1.61 11.08
CA LEU A 140 10.33 1.03 12.36
C LEU A 140 11.24 -0.15 12.71
N ARG A 141 11.39 -0.40 14.01
CA ARG A 141 12.15 -1.55 14.51
C ARG A 141 11.21 -2.59 15.12
N LEU A 142 11.39 -3.84 14.74
CA LEU A 142 10.73 -4.97 15.40
C LEU A 142 11.31 -5.18 16.80
N ALA A 143 10.46 -5.54 17.77
CA ALA A 143 10.87 -5.87 19.13
C ALA A 143 11.72 -7.14 19.20
N GLU A 144 11.54 -8.04 18.23
CA GLU A 144 12.36 -9.22 18.02
C GLU A 144 12.69 -9.37 16.52
N PRO A 145 13.84 -9.96 16.16
CA PRO A 145 14.16 -10.27 14.77
C PRO A 145 13.14 -11.23 14.15
N ALA A 146 12.70 -10.93 12.93
CA ALA A 146 11.87 -11.84 12.14
C ALA A 146 12.69 -13.01 11.61
N GLU A 147 12.06 -14.18 11.52
CA GLU A 147 12.66 -15.37 10.90
C GLU A 147 12.72 -15.28 9.37
N ALA A 148 11.91 -14.39 8.78
CA ALA A 148 11.85 -14.18 7.35
C ALA A 148 13.11 -13.46 6.83
N ARG A 149 13.53 -13.80 5.61
CA ARG A 149 14.64 -13.12 4.95
C ARG A 149 14.26 -11.67 4.62
N PRO A 150 15.08 -10.68 5.01
CA PRO A 150 14.85 -9.28 4.62
C PRO A 150 15.12 -9.07 3.12
N GLN A 151 14.44 -8.08 2.53
CA GLN A 151 14.81 -7.50 1.24
C GLN A 151 16.18 -6.83 1.37
N PRO A 152 17.15 -7.09 0.47
CA PRO A 152 18.39 -6.34 0.44
C PRO A 152 18.15 -4.84 0.24
N ILE A 153 18.96 -3.99 0.90
CA ILE A 153 18.98 -2.56 0.55
C ILE A 153 19.56 -2.45 -0.87
N PRO A 154 18.82 -1.87 -1.83
CA PRO A 154 19.32 -1.67 -3.18
C PRO A 154 20.42 -0.60 -3.20
N ASP A 155 21.35 -0.71 -4.16
CA ASP A 155 22.13 0.46 -4.54
C ASP A 155 21.19 1.51 -5.17
N PRO A 156 21.43 2.81 -4.95
CA PRO A 156 20.62 3.86 -5.56
C PRO A 156 20.56 3.70 -7.08
N PRO A 157 19.37 3.79 -7.69
CA PRO A 157 19.20 3.48 -9.10
C PRO A 157 19.84 4.57 -9.99
N ASN A 158 20.74 4.16 -10.89
CA ASN A 158 21.31 5.05 -11.91
C ASN A 158 20.31 5.28 -13.06
N LEU A 159 19.29 6.10 -12.78
CA LEU A 159 18.22 6.46 -13.72
C LEU A 159 18.33 7.93 -14.13
N PRO A 160 18.07 8.29 -15.40
CA PRO A 160 17.97 9.68 -15.81
C PRO A 160 16.70 10.33 -15.21
N THR A 161 16.77 11.63 -14.95
CA THR A 161 15.57 12.46 -14.75
C THR A 161 14.89 12.74 -16.10
N GLY A 162 13.57 12.77 -16.11
CA GLY A 162 12.76 12.94 -17.31
C GLY A 162 11.98 11.68 -17.68
N ASP A 163 11.46 11.66 -18.91
CA ASP A 163 10.71 10.54 -19.45
C ASP A 163 11.62 9.34 -19.72
N LEU A 164 11.13 8.16 -19.37
CA LEU A 164 11.79 6.88 -19.58
C LEU A 164 10.76 5.75 -19.70
N THR A 165 11.23 4.54 -19.97
CA THR A 165 10.43 3.33 -19.74
C THR A 165 11.30 2.33 -19.03
N LEU A 166 11.07 2.19 -17.73
CA LEU A 166 11.71 1.19 -16.89
C LEU A 166 10.68 0.10 -16.58
N PRO A 167 10.81 -1.11 -17.15
CA PRO A 167 9.97 -2.24 -16.78
C PRO A 167 10.12 -2.55 -15.30
N VAL A 168 8.98 -2.70 -14.60
CA VAL A 168 8.94 -3.04 -13.18
C VAL A 168 7.85 -4.07 -12.89
N THR A 169 8.00 -4.76 -11.78
CA THR A 169 6.92 -5.51 -11.14
C THR A 169 6.50 -4.78 -9.87
N MET A 170 5.26 -4.31 -9.82
CA MET A 170 4.70 -3.84 -8.56
C MET A 170 4.26 -5.03 -7.72
N VAL A 171 4.68 -5.07 -6.46
CA VAL A 171 4.38 -6.14 -5.50
C VAL A 171 3.66 -5.53 -4.30
N SER A 172 2.43 -5.97 -4.08
CA SER A 172 1.50 -5.43 -3.08
C SER A 172 1.11 -6.55 -2.10
N PRO A 173 1.91 -6.82 -1.06
CA PRO A 173 1.60 -7.85 -0.07
C PRO A 173 0.29 -7.57 0.71
N ALA A 174 -0.08 -6.29 0.84
CA ALA A 174 -1.35 -5.91 1.43
C ALA A 174 -2.55 -6.02 0.47
N GLY A 175 -2.30 -6.27 -0.81
CA GLY A 175 -3.33 -6.22 -1.84
C GLY A 175 -3.93 -4.82 -1.96
N HIS A 176 -5.15 -4.78 -2.48
CA HIS A 176 -5.88 -3.54 -2.75
C HIS A 176 -7.37 -3.76 -2.50
N GLU A 177 -8.11 -2.74 -2.05
CA GLU A 177 -9.56 -2.86 -1.81
C GLU A 177 -10.37 -3.18 -3.08
N ASN A 178 -9.82 -2.86 -4.25
CA ASN A 178 -10.41 -3.11 -5.56
C ASN A 178 -9.94 -4.44 -6.19
N TYR A 179 -9.05 -5.18 -5.52
CA TYR A 179 -8.58 -6.49 -5.94
C TYR A 179 -9.30 -7.57 -5.13
N ARG A 180 -9.68 -8.69 -5.77
CA ARG A 180 -10.39 -9.78 -5.07
C ARG A 180 -9.50 -10.56 -4.12
N GLY A 181 -8.20 -10.57 -4.40
CA GLY A 181 -7.20 -11.34 -3.65
C GLY A 181 -6.64 -10.61 -2.43
N GLN A 182 -5.83 -11.33 -1.65
CA GLN A 182 -5.24 -10.78 -0.42
C GLN A 182 -3.95 -10.01 -0.68
N SER A 183 -3.27 -10.35 -1.76
CA SER A 183 -2.01 -9.79 -2.21
C SER A 183 -1.95 -9.79 -3.73
N SER A 184 -1.13 -8.94 -4.33
CA SER A 184 -1.01 -8.94 -5.79
C SER A 184 0.38 -8.59 -6.28
N ARG A 185 0.67 -9.01 -7.51
CA ARG A 185 1.73 -8.47 -8.35
C ARG A 185 1.21 -8.09 -9.73
N GLU A 186 1.86 -7.12 -10.34
CA GLU A 186 1.58 -6.71 -11.72
C GLU A 186 2.87 -6.28 -12.42
N SER A 187 2.98 -6.63 -13.70
CA SER A 187 4.03 -6.12 -14.56
C SER A 187 3.56 -4.82 -15.22
N CYS A 188 4.36 -3.77 -15.08
CA CYS A 188 4.06 -2.40 -15.49
C CYS A 188 5.38 -1.66 -15.77
N ALA A 189 5.35 -0.34 -15.89
CA ALA A 189 6.52 0.49 -16.11
C ALA A 189 6.49 1.79 -15.32
N VAL A 190 7.68 2.22 -14.88
CA VAL A 190 7.94 3.61 -14.54
C VAL A 190 8.14 4.39 -15.83
N ARG A 191 7.45 5.52 -15.95
CA ARG A 191 7.34 6.34 -17.17
C ARG A 191 8.05 7.69 -17.08
N ARG A 192 8.25 8.21 -15.86
CA ARG A 192 9.02 9.43 -15.62
C ARG A 192 9.69 9.39 -14.25
N ILE A 193 10.91 9.90 -14.19
CA ILE A 193 11.56 10.29 -12.94
C ILE A 193 11.57 11.81 -12.86
N ASP A 194 10.95 12.37 -11.83
CA ASP A 194 10.97 13.82 -11.59
C ASP A 194 12.34 14.26 -11.03
N PRO A 195 12.68 15.57 -11.09
CA PRO A 195 13.85 16.11 -10.40
C PRO A 195 13.82 15.82 -8.89
N PRO A 196 15.00 15.73 -8.24
CA PRO A 196 15.08 15.42 -6.81
C PRO A 196 14.51 16.56 -5.94
N SER A 197 13.93 16.19 -4.80
CA SER A 197 13.61 17.14 -3.72
C SER A 197 14.86 17.47 -2.87
N GLU A 198 14.69 18.31 -1.84
CA GLU A 198 15.77 18.69 -0.91
C GLU A 198 16.45 17.48 -0.26
N GLY A 199 15.71 16.41 0.03
CA GLY A 199 16.25 15.14 0.55
C GLY A 199 17.02 14.29 -0.47
N ALA A 200 17.27 14.81 -1.68
CA ALA A 200 17.84 14.10 -2.82
C ALA A 200 17.08 12.83 -3.21
N ILE A 201 15.78 12.77 -2.89
CA ILE A 201 14.87 11.68 -3.27
C ILE A 201 14.05 12.15 -4.46
N ARG A 202 13.98 11.32 -5.50
CA ARG A 202 13.14 11.57 -6.67
C ARG A 202 11.83 10.80 -6.58
N ARG A 203 10.80 11.38 -7.22
CA ARG A 203 9.52 10.71 -7.48
C ARG A 203 9.57 9.97 -8.81
N ALA A 204 9.14 8.71 -8.81
CA ALA A 204 8.84 7.93 -10.00
C ALA A 204 7.33 7.96 -10.28
N ARG A 205 6.96 8.24 -11.53
CA ARG A 205 5.59 8.14 -12.03
C ARG A 205 5.43 6.84 -12.80
N HIS A 206 4.42 6.03 -12.50
CA HIS A 206 4.25 4.72 -13.12
C HIS A 206 2.82 4.44 -13.58
N ASP A 207 2.67 3.41 -14.41
CA ASP A 207 1.41 2.94 -14.98
C ASP A 207 0.91 1.61 -14.36
N CYS A 208 1.47 1.21 -13.21
CA CYS A 208 0.94 0.08 -12.43
C CYS A 208 -0.47 0.38 -11.89
N ASN A 209 -1.36 -0.59 -11.96
CA ASN A 209 -2.71 -0.49 -11.42
C ASN A 209 -2.67 -0.52 -9.89
N ASP A 210 -3.30 0.47 -9.30
CA ASP A 210 -3.29 0.71 -7.87
C ASP A 210 -4.72 0.82 -7.32
N GLY A 211 -4.84 0.75 -6.00
CA GLY A 211 -6.08 0.75 -5.23
C GLY A 211 -5.87 1.33 -3.84
N TYR A 212 -6.97 1.61 -3.13
CA TYR A 212 -6.86 1.87 -1.69
C TYR A 212 -6.20 0.65 -1.01
N GLY A 213 -5.22 0.91 -0.15
CA GLY A 213 -4.38 -0.12 0.48
C GLY A 213 -3.08 -0.44 -0.27
N GLY A 214 -2.88 0.09 -1.47
CA GLY A 214 -1.66 -0.10 -2.26
C GLY A 214 -0.43 0.67 -1.75
N SER A 215 -0.61 1.58 -0.79
CA SER A 215 0.48 2.25 -0.07
C SER A 215 1.53 1.25 0.41
N GLY A 216 2.78 1.52 0.11
CA GLY A 216 3.93 0.74 0.54
C GLY A 216 4.26 -0.41 -0.40
N SER A 217 3.49 -0.60 -1.47
CA SER A 217 3.81 -1.60 -2.50
C SER A 217 5.20 -1.33 -3.06
N GLY A 218 5.99 -2.37 -3.26
CA GLY A 218 7.35 -2.24 -3.80
C GLY A 218 7.33 -2.32 -5.32
N LEU A 219 8.13 -1.47 -5.98
CA LEU A 219 8.39 -1.54 -7.41
C LEU A 219 9.75 -2.19 -7.60
N PHE A 220 9.77 -3.35 -8.23
CA PHE A 220 10.97 -4.15 -8.44
C PHE A 220 11.40 -4.12 -9.89
N ASP A 221 12.70 -3.99 -10.15
CA ASP A 221 13.22 -4.18 -11.50
C ASP A 221 13.18 -5.66 -11.93
N GLU A 222 13.58 -5.93 -13.18
CA GLU A 222 13.60 -7.29 -13.73
C GLU A 222 14.49 -8.25 -12.92
N ALA A 223 15.56 -7.73 -12.31
CA ALA A 223 16.47 -8.48 -11.45
C ALA A 223 15.89 -8.77 -10.05
N GLY A 224 14.71 -8.26 -9.72
CA GLY A 224 14.07 -8.43 -8.40
C GLY A 224 14.66 -7.52 -7.33
N ARG A 225 15.29 -6.40 -7.72
CA ARG A 225 15.76 -5.37 -6.79
C ARG A 225 14.66 -4.35 -6.56
N LEU A 226 14.38 -4.03 -5.30
CA LEU A 226 13.47 -2.94 -4.95
C LEU A 226 14.06 -1.63 -5.46
N VAL A 227 13.33 -0.88 -6.28
CA VAL A 227 13.77 0.40 -6.86
C VAL A 227 13.03 1.57 -6.24
N ALA A 228 11.73 1.40 -6.00
CA ALA A 228 10.86 2.44 -5.48
C ALA A 228 9.77 1.85 -4.58
N MET A 229 9.18 2.69 -3.74
CA MET A 229 8.02 2.34 -2.91
C MET A 229 6.83 3.19 -3.31
N GLN A 230 5.70 2.56 -3.61
CA GLN A 230 4.45 3.24 -3.92
C GLN A 230 3.98 4.05 -2.72
N SER A 231 3.54 5.29 -2.98
CA SER A 231 3.11 6.22 -1.92
C SER A 231 1.72 6.78 -2.19
N ALA A 232 1.44 7.25 -3.41
CA ALA A 232 0.13 7.83 -3.72
C ALA A 232 -0.26 7.60 -5.18
N SER A 233 -1.55 7.70 -5.45
CA SER A 233 -2.09 7.72 -6.80
C SER A 233 -2.92 8.98 -7.01
N LEU A 234 -2.69 9.68 -8.12
CA LEU A 234 -3.49 10.83 -8.49
C LEU A 234 -4.77 10.37 -9.18
N SER A 235 -5.91 10.86 -8.68
CA SER A 235 -7.22 10.67 -9.30
C SER A 235 -7.65 9.22 -9.54
N MET A 236 -7.73 8.44 -8.46
CA MET A 236 -8.40 7.13 -8.44
C MET A 236 -9.82 7.19 -9.05
N ASN A 237 -10.22 6.16 -9.80
CA ASN A 237 -11.54 5.99 -10.44
C ASN A 237 -11.83 6.80 -11.71
N GLN A 238 -10.85 7.50 -12.28
CA GLN A 238 -11.12 8.38 -13.41
C GLN A 238 -11.38 7.62 -14.74
N ARG A 239 -11.20 6.28 -14.78
CA ARG A 239 -11.40 5.42 -15.97
C ARG A 239 -10.67 5.92 -17.22
N HIS A 240 -9.67 6.77 -17.07
CA HIS A 240 -8.82 7.23 -18.15
C HIS A 240 -7.70 6.23 -18.39
N ALA A 241 -7.15 6.23 -19.61
CA ALA A 241 -5.87 5.58 -19.85
C ALA A 241 -4.77 6.25 -18.99
N PHE A 242 -3.60 5.63 -18.92
CA PHE A 242 -2.42 6.28 -18.36
C PHE A 242 -2.21 7.65 -19.01
N ASP A 243 -1.97 8.67 -18.19
CA ASP A 243 -1.61 10.01 -18.62
C ASP A 243 -0.53 10.53 -17.67
N ILE A 244 0.63 10.85 -18.24
CA ILE A 244 1.82 11.23 -17.46
C ILE A 244 1.64 12.55 -16.69
N GLU A 245 0.73 13.40 -17.14
CA GLU A 245 0.45 14.70 -16.51
C GLU A 245 -0.68 14.61 -15.50
N PHE A 246 -1.70 13.78 -15.76
CA PHE A 246 -2.95 13.82 -15.00
C PHE A 246 -3.37 12.52 -14.30
N HIS A 247 -2.80 11.36 -14.69
CA HIS A 247 -3.29 10.06 -14.24
C HIS A 247 -2.19 8.99 -14.14
N TYR A 248 -1.46 9.03 -13.02
CA TYR A 248 -0.33 8.15 -12.73
C TYR A 248 -0.24 7.76 -11.24
N GLY A 249 0.39 6.62 -10.98
CA GLY A 249 0.86 6.25 -9.65
C GLY A 249 2.20 6.93 -9.33
N SER A 250 2.41 7.28 -8.06
CA SER A 250 3.58 8.00 -7.56
C SER A 250 4.30 7.19 -6.50
N ALA A 251 5.52 6.80 -6.83
CA ALA A 251 6.45 6.11 -5.95
C ALA A 251 7.65 7.00 -5.61
N LEU A 252 8.26 6.79 -4.45
CA LEU A 252 9.54 7.40 -4.07
C LEU A 252 10.68 6.42 -4.35
N LEU A 253 11.76 6.88 -4.97
CA LEU A 253 12.94 6.05 -5.22
C LEU A 253 13.68 5.75 -3.91
N ILE A 254 14.27 4.55 -3.81
CA ILE A 254 15.13 4.18 -2.67
C ILE A 254 16.53 4.78 -2.88
N GLU A 255 16.66 6.05 -2.53
CA GLU A 255 17.89 6.84 -2.73
C GLU A 255 17.96 8.00 -1.73
N GLY A 256 18.96 8.88 -1.89
CA GLY A 256 19.11 10.09 -1.10
C GLY A 256 19.03 9.82 0.40
N ARG A 257 18.30 10.67 1.12
CA ARG A 257 18.15 10.56 2.57
C ARG A 257 17.56 9.22 3.03
N LEU A 258 16.64 8.61 2.27
CA LEU A 258 16.06 7.31 2.63
C LEU A 258 17.13 6.22 2.58
N HIS A 259 17.93 6.18 1.52
CA HIS A 259 19.02 5.21 1.41
C HIS A 259 20.05 5.38 2.54
N GLU A 260 20.41 6.62 2.86
CA GLU A 260 21.34 6.90 3.97
C GLU A 260 20.77 6.47 5.33
N ALA A 261 19.48 6.71 5.57
CA ALA A 261 18.78 6.27 6.78
C ALA A 261 18.79 4.73 6.90
N LEU A 262 18.49 4.02 5.81
CA LEU A 262 18.54 2.55 5.78
C LEU A 262 19.94 2.02 6.10
N LYS A 263 21.00 2.58 5.49
CA LYS A 263 22.39 2.19 5.77
C LYS A 263 22.79 2.51 7.21
N ALA A 264 22.36 3.64 7.75
CA ALA A 264 22.63 4.02 9.14
C ALA A 264 21.98 3.05 10.14
N GLN A 265 20.76 2.59 9.87
CA GLN A 265 20.07 1.62 10.73
C GLN A 265 20.76 0.26 10.74
N ILE A 266 21.33 -0.20 9.61
CA ILE A 266 22.15 -1.43 9.60
C ILE A 266 23.39 -1.27 10.47
N ARG A 267 24.17 -0.19 10.30
CA ARG A 267 25.40 0.03 11.09
C ARG A 267 25.15 0.05 12.60
N LYS A 268 24.01 0.64 13.03
CA LYS A 268 23.59 0.66 14.43
C LYS A 268 23.31 -0.75 14.97
N SER A 269 22.70 -1.61 14.16
CA SER A 269 22.42 -3.00 14.55
C SER A 269 23.70 -3.84 14.65
N ASP A 270 24.65 -3.66 13.75
CA ASP A 270 25.94 -4.38 13.78
C ASP A 270 26.79 -3.98 15.01
N SER A 271 26.69 -2.72 15.44
CA SER A 271 27.40 -2.21 16.62
C SER A 271 26.78 -2.65 17.96
N ALA A 272 25.56 -3.19 17.95
CA ALA A 272 24.85 -3.64 19.15
C ALA A 272 25.14 -5.11 19.52
N VAL A 273 25.88 -5.84 18.67
CA VAL A 273 26.34 -7.20 18.97
C VAL A 273 27.72 -7.10 19.67
N PRO A 274 27.84 -7.39 20.97
CA PRO A 274 29.15 -7.38 21.63
C PRO A 274 30.05 -8.46 20.99
N PRO A 275 31.37 -8.21 20.85
CA PRO A 275 32.29 -9.22 20.35
C PRO A 275 32.21 -10.45 21.26
N GLN A 276 31.94 -11.61 20.68
CA GLN A 276 31.96 -12.87 21.42
C GLN A 276 33.33 -13.02 22.06
N GLY A 277 33.36 -13.05 23.39
CA GLY A 277 34.58 -13.20 24.17
C GLY A 277 35.33 -14.45 23.76
N VAL A 278 36.62 -14.29 23.48
CA VAL A 278 37.56 -15.39 23.29
C VAL A 278 37.52 -16.28 24.54
N PRO A 279 37.35 -17.61 24.42
CA PRO A 279 37.41 -18.50 25.58
C PRO A 279 38.80 -18.41 26.18
N GLY A 280 38.87 -18.01 27.45
CA GLY A 280 40.13 -17.93 28.20
C GLY A 280 40.79 -19.29 28.30
N GLU A 281 42.04 -19.38 27.84
CA GLU A 281 42.98 -20.40 28.28
C GLU A 281 43.23 -20.22 29.79
N SER A 282 42.64 -21.09 30.59
CA SER A 282 43.05 -21.30 31.97
C SER A 282 44.42 -21.99 31.99
N ARG A 283 45.43 -21.28 32.52
CA ARG A 283 46.67 -21.88 33.03
C ARG A 283 46.46 -22.41 34.45
#